data_AF-A0AA96Z480-F1
#
_entry.id   AF-A0AA96Z480-F1
#
_cell.length_a   1.000
_cell.length_b   1.000
_cell.length_c   1.000
_cell.angle_alpha   90.00
_cell.angle_beta   90.00
_cell.angle_gamma   90.00
#
_symmetry.space_group_name_H-M   'P 1'
#
loop_
_entity.id
_entity.type
_entity.pdbx_description
1 polymer ?
#
loop_
_entity_poly.entity_id
_entity_poly.type
_entity_poly.pdbx_seq_one_letter_code
_entity_poly.pdbx_strand_id
1 'polypeptide(L)'
;MRLTKFPIQLLGQVCHVTTYSRFETIKNVGFIKVNPDIPDQDRTGNGKKDKYPIVRTINGISVFDFRFVTERFLNNRNHRNKWNWVFNWRYFGHEDLVWISINIEDFKECFLSVEEVTKKGVEGRRNFIPKLEGAILSDIPLRSFNSISVYSRKDDKWLDHIKIID
;
A
#
# COMPACT_ATOMS: atom_id res chain seq x y z
N MET A 1 16.97 -2.47 3.70
CA MET A 1 16.67 -3.02 5.04
C MET A 1 15.95 -4.37 4.91
N ARG A 2 16.27 -5.37 5.74
CA ARG A 2 15.43 -6.57 5.93
C ARG A 2 14.79 -6.45 7.31
N LEU A 3 13.47 -6.22 7.37
CA LEU A 3 12.77 -6.29 8.63
C LEU A 3 12.79 -7.76 9.10
N THR A 4 13.30 -7.98 10.30
CA THR A 4 13.41 -9.33 10.89
C THR A 4 12.09 -9.82 11.46
N LYS A 5 11.17 -8.88 11.74
CA LYS A 5 9.81 -9.11 12.24
C LYS A 5 8.81 -8.23 11.50
N PHE A 6 7.58 -8.71 11.39
CA PHE A 6 6.49 -7.94 10.79
C PHE A 6 6.12 -6.75 11.69
N PRO A 7 5.84 -5.57 11.14
CA PRO A 7 5.41 -4.41 11.93
C PRO A 7 4.04 -4.63 12.58
N ILE A 8 3.98 -4.62 13.90
CA ILE A 8 2.75 -4.90 14.65
C ILE A 8 1.66 -3.85 14.39
N GLN A 9 2.05 -2.60 14.08
CA GLN A 9 1.15 -1.49 13.80
C GLN A 9 0.28 -1.72 12.56
N LEU A 10 0.74 -2.55 11.63
CA LEU A 10 0.03 -2.84 10.38
C LEU A 10 -0.79 -4.13 10.46
N LEU A 11 -0.60 -4.92 11.52
CA LEU A 11 -1.25 -6.21 11.66
C LEU A 11 -2.77 -6.02 11.80
N GLY A 12 -3.55 -6.79 11.04
CA GLY A 12 -5.00 -6.69 11.09
C GLY A 12 -5.59 -5.52 10.31
N GLN A 13 -4.78 -4.79 9.52
CA GLN A 13 -5.22 -3.60 8.80
C GLN A 13 -5.18 -3.78 7.28
N VAL A 14 -5.93 -2.96 6.56
CA VAL A 14 -5.74 -2.74 5.11
C VAL A 14 -5.05 -1.41 4.94
N CYS A 15 -3.86 -1.40 4.34
CA CYS A 15 -3.00 -0.23 4.32
C CYS A 15 -2.63 0.21 2.91
N HIS A 16 -2.66 1.52 2.67
CA HIS A 16 -1.92 2.13 1.57
C HIS A 16 -0.53 2.56 2.06
N VAL A 17 0.49 2.50 1.19
CA VAL A 17 1.82 3.02 1.49
C VAL A 17 2.20 4.10 0.48
N THR A 18 2.78 5.18 0.99
CA THR A 18 3.28 6.29 0.18
C THR A 18 4.52 6.92 0.83
N THR A 19 5.15 7.89 0.17
CA THR A 19 6.24 8.68 0.76
C THR A 19 5.68 9.85 1.57
N TYR A 20 6.47 10.37 2.50
CA TYR A 20 6.06 11.53 3.31
C TYR A 20 5.68 12.76 2.45
N SER A 21 6.46 13.08 1.42
CA SER A 21 6.12 14.20 0.51
C SER A 21 4.76 14.04 -0.16
N ARG A 22 4.45 12.82 -0.65
CA ARG A 22 3.15 12.52 -1.27
C ARG A 22 2.02 12.54 -0.26
N PHE A 23 2.29 12.13 0.97
CA PHE A 23 1.32 12.21 2.05
C PHE A 23 0.93 13.66 2.34
N GLU A 24 1.88 14.61 2.35
CA GLU A 24 1.55 16.04 2.46
C GLU A 24 0.63 16.52 1.32
N THR A 25 0.89 16.09 0.08
CA THR A 25 -0.02 16.39 -1.05
C THR A 25 -1.40 15.79 -0.87
N ILE A 26 -1.48 14.53 -0.41
CA ILE A 26 -2.75 13.86 -0.11
C ILE A 26 -3.55 14.64 0.95
N LYS A 27 -2.89 15.11 2.02
CA LYS A 27 -3.55 15.94 3.05
C LYS A 27 -4.08 17.24 2.46
N ASN A 28 -3.28 17.94 1.65
CA ASN A 28 -3.68 19.22 1.06
C ASN A 28 -4.87 19.08 0.09
N VAL A 29 -4.93 17.97 -0.65
CA VAL A 29 -6.00 17.69 -1.63
C VAL A 29 -7.21 17.05 -0.98
N GLY A 30 -7.05 16.37 0.16
CA GLY A 30 -8.12 15.67 0.89
C GLY A 30 -8.39 14.24 0.42
N PHE A 31 -7.63 13.73 -0.55
CA PHE A 31 -7.86 12.42 -1.17
C PHE A 31 -6.57 11.76 -1.65
N ILE A 32 -6.54 10.42 -1.59
CA ILE A 32 -5.70 9.61 -2.46
C ILE A 32 -6.46 9.44 -3.76
N LYS A 33 -5.99 10.08 -4.84
CA LYS A 33 -6.64 9.99 -6.14
C LYS A 33 -6.27 8.71 -6.87
N VAL A 34 -7.24 8.10 -7.53
CA VAL A 34 -7.03 7.01 -8.48
C VAL A 34 -6.14 7.49 -9.61
N ASN A 35 -6.51 8.64 -10.19
CA ASN A 35 -5.82 9.33 -11.28
C ASN A 35 -5.34 10.72 -10.82
N PRO A 36 -4.23 10.79 -10.04
CA PRO A 36 -3.63 12.06 -9.70
C PRO A 36 -3.10 12.76 -10.95
N ASP A 37 -3.20 14.08 -10.99
CA ASP A 37 -2.62 14.92 -12.05
C ASP A 37 -1.11 15.07 -11.84
N ILE A 38 -0.40 13.95 -12.03
CA ILE A 38 1.06 13.86 -11.96
C ILE A 38 1.54 13.00 -13.14
N PRO A 39 2.78 13.18 -13.61
CA PRO A 39 3.35 12.35 -14.65
C PRO A 39 3.30 10.85 -14.32
N ASP A 40 3.05 10.03 -15.34
CA ASP A 40 2.96 8.57 -15.17
C ASP A 40 4.27 7.95 -14.64
N GLN A 41 5.42 8.57 -14.93
CA GLN A 41 6.71 8.18 -14.34
C GLN A 41 6.69 8.34 -12.82
N ASP A 42 6.19 9.46 -12.31
CA ASP A 42 6.09 9.69 -10.87
C ASP A 42 5.02 8.79 -10.26
N ARG A 43 3.91 8.60 -10.97
CA ARG A 43 2.81 7.73 -10.52
C ARG A 43 3.21 6.26 -10.41
N THR A 44 4.07 5.76 -11.30
CA THR A 44 4.34 4.31 -11.46
C THR A 44 5.80 3.90 -11.29
N GLY A 45 6.70 4.86 -11.10
CA GLY A 45 8.16 4.66 -11.01
C GLY A 45 8.85 4.30 -12.33
N ASN A 46 8.10 3.94 -13.37
CA ASN A 46 8.67 3.49 -14.65
C ASN A 46 8.06 4.17 -15.89
N GLY A 47 6.88 4.79 -15.78
CA GLY A 47 6.21 5.51 -16.87
C GLY A 47 5.73 4.64 -18.05
N LYS A 48 6.01 3.33 -18.02
CA LYS A 48 5.64 2.39 -19.10
C LYS A 48 4.46 1.52 -18.68
N LYS A 49 3.36 1.63 -19.43
CA LYS A 49 2.06 0.97 -19.15
C LYS A 49 2.15 -0.56 -19.03
N ASP A 50 3.04 -1.19 -19.79
CA ASP A 50 3.29 -2.64 -19.74
C ASP A 50 3.89 -3.10 -18.41
N LYS A 51 4.57 -2.20 -17.69
CA LYS A 51 5.19 -2.43 -16.38
C LYS A 51 4.34 -1.95 -15.20
N TYR A 52 3.13 -1.46 -15.45
CA TYR A 52 2.27 -0.96 -14.39
C TYR A 52 1.92 -2.08 -13.40
N PRO A 53 1.86 -1.77 -12.09
CA PRO A 53 1.23 -2.66 -11.14
C PRO A 53 -0.18 -3.01 -11.63
N ILE A 54 -0.59 -4.27 -11.44
CA ILE A 54 -1.90 -4.76 -11.88
C ILE A 54 -3.06 -3.85 -11.43
N VAL A 55 -2.97 -3.31 -10.22
CA VAL A 55 -3.99 -2.43 -9.66
C VAL A 55 -4.20 -1.17 -10.52
N ARG A 56 -3.16 -0.70 -11.21
CA ARG A 56 -3.27 0.45 -12.11
C ARG A 56 -3.95 0.10 -13.43
N THR A 57 -3.78 -1.11 -13.95
CA THR A 57 -4.45 -1.51 -15.21
C THR A 57 -5.96 -1.64 -15.04
N ILE A 58 -6.43 -1.82 -13.80
CA ILE A 58 -7.85 -1.83 -13.44
C ILE A 58 -8.33 -0.49 -12.86
N ASN A 59 -7.56 0.59 -13.03
CA ASN A 59 -7.88 1.93 -12.55
C ASN A 59 -8.15 1.99 -11.03
N GLY A 60 -7.31 1.33 -10.24
CA GLY A 60 -7.40 1.33 -8.78
C GLY A 60 -6.21 1.97 -8.08
N ILE A 61 -6.35 2.10 -6.76
CA ILE A 61 -5.32 2.42 -5.79
C ILE A 61 -4.89 1.12 -5.11
N SER A 62 -3.58 0.85 -5.09
CA SER A 62 -3.02 -0.34 -4.45
C SER A 62 -3.10 -0.21 -2.94
N VAL A 63 -3.61 -1.26 -2.29
CA VAL A 63 -3.67 -1.42 -0.84
C VAL A 63 -3.15 -2.81 -0.47
N PHE A 64 -2.65 -2.96 0.75
CA PHE A 64 -2.12 -4.22 1.26
C PHE A 64 -3.02 -4.73 2.39
N ASP A 65 -3.57 -5.91 2.21
CA ASP A 65 -4.48 -6.53 3.17
C ASP A 65 -3.71 -7.40 4.16
N PHE A 66 -3.45 -6.84 5.34
CA PHE A 66 -2.74 -7.51 6.42
C PHE A 66 -3.68 -8.18 7.43
N ARG A 67 -4.99 -8.23 7.18
CA ARG A 67 -5.96 -8.97 8.02
C ARG A 67 -5.73 -10.47 7.99
N PHE A 68 -5.20 -10.97 6.88
CA PHE A 68 -4.88 -12.38 6.69
C PHE A 68 -3.47 -12.76 7.17
N VAL A 69 -2.69 -11.81 7.69
CA VAL A 69 -1.35 -12.07 8.22
C VAL A 69 -1.49 -12.80 9.55
N THR A 70 -1.26 -14.10 9.51
CA THR A 70 -1.24 -14.99 10.69
C THR A 70 0.20 -15.32 11.10
N GLU A 71 0.39 -15.86 12.29
CA GLU A 71 1.70 -16.39 12.70
C GLU A 71 2.25 -17.42 11.70
N ARG A 72 1.36 -18.29 11.17
CA ARG A 72 1.70 -19.25 10.10
C ARG A 72 2.19 -18.55 8.83
N PHE A 73 1.57 -17.44 8.44
CA PHE A 73 2.02 -16.62 7.31
C PHE A 73 3.42 -16.04 7.56
N LEU A 74 3.69 -15.52 8.77
CA LEU A 74 4.97 -14.93 9.14
C LEU A 74 6.12 -15.95 9.26
N ASN A 75 5.81 -17.18 9.67
CA ASN A 75 6.76 -18.28 9.81
C ASN A 75 7.07 -18.99 8.48
N ASN A 76 6.28 -18.74 7.43
CA ASN A 76 6.56 -19.26 6.10
C ASN A 76 7.67 -18.45 5.42
N ARG A 77 8.85 -19.06 5.20
CA ARG A 77 10.00 -18.40 4.55
C ARG A 77 9.66 -17.80 3.17
N ASN A 78 8.77 -18.44 2.41
CA ASN A 78 8.35 -17.94 1.08
C ASN A 78 7.44 -16.70 1.18
N HIS A 79 6.76 -16.49 2.31
CA HIS A 79 5.92 -15.31 2.56
C HIS A 79 6.70 -14.20 3.27
N ARG A 80 7.71 -14.57 4.08
CA ARG A 80 8.62 -13.61 4.72
C ARG A 80 9.34 -12.71 3.72
N ASN A 81 9.67 -13.24 2.54
CA ASN A 81 10.27 -12.46 1.45
C ASN A 81 9.27 -11.52 0.77
N LYS A 82 7.96 -11.79 0.85
CA LYS A 82 6.92 -11.03 0.16
C LYS A 82 6.51 -9.77 0.92
N TRP A 83 6.26 -9.86 2.23
CA TRP A 83 5.94 -8.65 2.98
C TRP A 83 7.16 -7.73 3.07
N ASN A 84 8.37 -8.27 3.27
CA ASN A 84 9.62 -7.49 3.18
C ASN A 84 9.80 -6.78 1.83
N TRP A 85 9.21 -7.30 0.74
CA TRP A 85 9.22 -6.62 -0.55
C TRP A 85 8.39 -5.33 -0.53
N VAL A 86 7.27 -5.31 0.19
CA VAL A 86 6.44 -4.09 0.33
C VAL A 86 7.24 -2.97 1.04
N PHE A 87 8.14 -3.36 1.95
CA PHE A 87 9.07 -2.45 2.63
C PHE A 87 10.40 -2.27 1.88
N ASN A 88 10.51 -2.78 0.64
CA ASN A 88 11.76 -2.74 -0.11
C ASN A 88 12.01 -1.34 -0.67
N TRP A 89 12.73 -0.57 0.14
CA TRP A 89 13.48 0.66 -0.08
C TRP A 89 13.84 1.09 -1.51
N ARG A 90 14.11 0.18 -2.46
CA ARG A 90 14.54 0.56 -3.82
C ARG A 90 13.50 1.35 -4.63
N TYR A 91 12.22 1.27 -4.28
CA TYR A 91 11.13 1.90 -5.05
C TYR A 91 10.69 3.26 -4.52
N PHE A 92 11.09 3.64 -3.31
CA PHE A 92 10.60 4.85 -2.63
C PHE A 92 11.70 5.91 -2.43
N GLY A 93 12.89 5.67 -3.01
CA GLY A 93 14.02 6.58 -2.95
C GLY A 93 14.65 6.64 -1.56
N HIS A 94 15.15 7.83 -1.20
CA HIS A 94 15.36 8.12 0.20
C HIS A 94 13.97 8.35 0.85
N GLU A 95 13.47 9.49 1.31
CA GLU A 95 12.11 9.68 1.93
C GLU A 95 11.40 8.64 2.86
N ASP A 96 10.98 9.10 4.04
CA ASP A 96 10.23 8.28 5.01
C ASP A 96 8.92 7.72 4.44
N LEU A 97 8.54 6.53 4.92
CA LEU A 97 7.36 5.81 4.42
C LEU A 97 6.16 6.09 5.34
N VAL A 98 5.04 6.45 4.75
CA VAL A 98 3.78 6.67 5.43
C VAL A 98 2.84 5.52 5.09
N TRP A 99 2.42 4.79 6.12
CA TRP A 99 1.43 3.73 6.05
C TRP A 99 0.10 4.23 6.56
N ILE A 100 -0.90 4.19 5.70
CA ILE A 100 -2.23 4.74 5.95
C ILE A 100 -3.18 3.56 6.05
N SER A 101 -3.70 3.30 7.24
CA SER A 101 -4.75 2.31 7.46
C SER A 101 -6.07 2.85 6.95
N ILE A 102 -6.78 2.08 6.12
CA ILE A 102 -8.01 2.50 5.46
C ILE A 102 -9.21 1.74 6.05
N ASN A 103 -10.28 2.47 6.34
CA ASN A 103 -11.59 1.90 6.62
C ASN A 103 -12.21 1.39 5.32
N ILE A 104 -12.07 0.10 5.05
CA ILE A 104 -12.58 -0.50 3.81
C ILE A 104 -14.12 -0.57 3.75
N GLU A 105 -14.82 -0.48 4.88
CA GLU A 105 -16.28 -0.51 4.93
C GLU A 105 -16.90 0.69 4.18
N ASP A 106 -16.15 1.79 4.05
CA ASP A 106 -16.53 2.96 3.27
C ASP A 106 -16.58 2.70 1.76
N PHE A 107 -15.91 1.63 1.30
CA PHE A 107 -15.68 1.38 -0.14
C PHE A 107 -16.53 0.27 -0.72
N LYS A 108 -17.18 -0.58 0.09
CA LYS A 108 -18.09 -1.65 -0.36
C LYS A 108 -17.58 -2.36 -1.64
N GLU A 109 -18.33 -2.24 -2.74
CA GLU A 109 -18.03 -2.86 -4.06
C GLU A 109 -16.80 -2.27 -4.76
N CYS A 110 -16.30 -1.12 -4.33
CA CYS A 110 -15.06 -0.52 -4.84
C CYS A 110 -13.81 -1.17 -4.26
N PHE A 111 -13.90 -1.88 -3.13
CA PHE A 111 -12.78 -2.65 -2.60
C PHE A 111 -12.71 -4.02 -3.26
N LEU A 112 -11.54 -4.34 -3.81
CA LEU A 112 -11.20 -5.66 -4.33
C LEU A 112 -10.16 -6.31 -3.43
N SER A 113 -10.51 -7.49 -2.92
CA SER A 113 -9.58 -8.37 -2.24
C SER A 113 -8.45 -8.83 -3.15
N VAL A 114 -7.42 -9.41 -2.54
CA VAL A 114 -6.28 -9.98 -3.27
C VAL A 114 -6.73 -11.04 -4.28
N GLU A 115 -7.72 -11.85 -3.93
CA GLU A 115 -8.26 -12.88 -4.82
C GLU A 115 -8.96 -12.28 -6.04
N GLU A 116 -9.73 -11.21 -5.84
CA GLU A 116 -10.44 -10.51 -6.91
C GLU A 116 -9.49 -9.75 -7.83
N VAL A 117 -8.46 -9.09 -7.28
CA VAL A 117 -7.38 -8.48 -8.07
C VAL A 117 -6.66 -9.55 -8.89
N THR A 118 -6.35 -10.71 -8.28
CA THR A 118 -5.70 -11.83 -8.99
C THR A 118 -6.57 -12.36 -10.12
N LYS A 119 -7.88 -12.51 -9.91
CA LYS A 119 -8.83 -12.95 -10.96
C LYS A 119 -8.93 -11.96 -12.13
N LYS A 120 -8.79 -10.66 -11.86
CA LYS A 120 -8.72 -9.62 -12.90
C LYS A 120 -7.36 -9.60 -13.60
N GLY A 121 -6.35 -10.27 -13.05
CA GLY A 121 -4.98 -10.36 -13.53
C GLY A 121 -4.65 -11.63 -14.27
N VAL A 122 -5.28 -11.81 -15.43
CA VAL A 122 -4.93 -12.86 -16.38
C VAL A 122 -3.82 -12.33 -17.30
N GLU A 123 -2.77 -13.14 -17.50
CA GLU A 123 -1.69 -12.98 -18.50
C GLU A 123 -0.67 -11.84 -18.30
N GLY A 124 0.41 -12.14 -17.57
CA GLY A 124 1.66 -11.38 -17.69
C GLY A 124 2.36 -11.15 -16.36
N ARG A 125 3.69 -11.24 -16.39
CA ARG A 125 4.64 -11.08 -15.26
C ARG A 125 4.66 -9.64 -14.71
N ARG A 126 3.51 -9.01 -14.42
CA ARG A 126 3.45 -7.67 -13.84
C ARG A 126 3.80 -7.71 -12.36
N ASN A 127 4.38 -6.61 -11.86
CA ASN A 127 4.70 -6.46 -10.45
C ASN A 127 3.41 -6.49 -9.63
N PHE A 128 3.20 -7.59 -8.94
CA PHE A 128 2.10 -7.85 -8.03
C PHE A 128 2.69 -8.55 -6.83
N ILE A 129 2.35 -8.14 -5.61
CA ILE A 129 2.75 -8.89 -4.42
C ILE A 129 1.72 -9.99 -4.18
N PRO A 130 2.03 -11.25 -4.57
CA PRO A 130 0.99 -12.25 -4.55
C PRO A 130 0.62 -12.56 -3.11
N LYS A 131 -0.69 -12.52 -2.81
CA LYS A 131 -1.33 -12.79 -1.51
C LYS A 131 -1.46 -11.62 -0.53
N LEU A 132 -1.01 -10.40 -0.88
CA LEU A 132 -1.17 -9.23 -0.01
C LEU A 132 -1.81 -8.03 -0.70
N GLU A 133 -1.62 -7.87 -2.01
CA GLU A 133 -2.06 -6.66 -2.70
C GLU A 133 -3.53 -6.75 -3.17
N GLY A 134 -4.36 -5.84 -2.68
CA GLY A 134 -5.72 -5.57 -3.12
C GLY A 134 -5.83 -4.22 -3.84
N ALA A 135 -7.06 -3.80 -4.16
CA ALA A 135 -7.31 -2.54 -4.84
C ALA A 135 -8.54 -1.81 -4.30
N ILE A 136 -8.51 -0.49 -4.32
CA ILE A 136 -9.71 0.35 -4.19
C ILE A 136 -9.93 1.08 -5.52
N LEU A 137 -11.11 0.91 -6.12
CA LEU A 137 -11.46 1.42 -7.46
C LEU A 137 -12.06 2.83 -7.47
N SER A 138 -11.88 3.57 -6.38
CA SER A 138 -12.35 4.95 -6.22
C SER A 138 -11.33 5.78 -5.44
N ASP A 139 -11.47 7.10 -5.48
CA ASP A 139 -10.64 7.99 -4.67
C ASP A 139 -10.88 7.71 -3.17
N ILE A 140 -9.81 7.73 -2.37
CA ILE A 140 -9.87 7.45 -0.93
C ILE A 140 -9.83 8.79 -0.18
N PRO A 141 -10.95 9.28 0.39
CA PRO A 141 -10.96 10.51 1.17
C PRO A 141 -10.20 10.36 2.51
N LEU A 142 -9.69 11.46 3.05
CA LEU A 142 -9.01 11.46 4.37
C LEU A 142 -9.88 10.89 5.50
N ARG A 143 -11.20 11.12 5.46
CA ARG A 143 -12.14 10.59 6.47
C ARG A 143 -12.15 9.06 6.55
N SER A 144 -11.66 8.37 5.52
CA SER A 144 -11.55 6.91 5.52
C SER A 144 -10.24 6.42 6.11
N PHE A 145 -9.40 7.30 6.67
CA PHE A 145 -8.12 6.91 7.27
C PHE A 145 -8.32 6.57 8.75
N ASN A 146 -8.14 5.30 9.12
CA ASN A 146 -8.24 4.84 10.51
C ASN A 146 -7.03 5.23 11.36
N SER A 147 -5.84 5.15 10.76
CA SER A 147 -4.59 5.49 11.44
C SER A 147 -3.45 5.67 10.46
N ILE A 148 -2.42 6.38 10.90
CA ILE A 148 -1.20 6.63 10.14
C ILE A 148 -0.01 6.17 10.96
N SER A 149 0.85 5.37 10.34
CA SER A 149 2.12 4.93 10.89
C SER A 149 3.24 5.41 9.99
N VAL A 150 4.21 6.12 10.54
CA VAL A 150 5.37 6.59 9.78
C VAL A 150 6.56 5.71 10.12
N TYR A 151 7.25 5.25 9.10
CA TYR A 151 8.52 4.57 9.24
C TYR A 151 9.64 5.53 8.83
N SER A 152 10.40 6.00 9.81
CA SER A 152 11.57 6.83 9.54
C SER A 152 12.74 5.97 9.12
N ARG A 153 13.28 6.24 7.94
CA ARG A 153 14.44 5.47 7.47
C ARG A 153 15.75 6.13 7.88
N LYS A 154 15.74 7.43 8.20
CA LYS A 154 16.92 8.07 8.81
C LYS A 154 17.27 7.37 10.12
N ASP A 155 16.24 7.07 10.89
CA ASP A 155 16.37 6.48 12.23
C ASP A 155 16.14 4.96 12.24
N ASP A 156 15.86 4.35 11.08
CA ASP A 156 15.55 2.92 10.89
C ASP A 156 14.45 2.39 11.84
N LYS A 157 13.46 3.24 12.19
CA LYS A 157 12.45 2.94 13.21
C LYS A 157 11.06 3.41 12.82
N TRP A 158 10.05 2.77 13.40
CA TRP A 158 8.69 3.31 13.41
C TRP A 158 8.67 4.55 14.29
N LEU A 159 8.17 5.66 13.72
CA LEU A 159 7.78 6.84 14.46
C LEU A 159 6.38 6.63 15.05
N ASP A 160 5.96 7.54 15.91
CA ASP A 160 4.70 7.43 16.65
C ASP A 160 3.51 7.09 15.76
N HIS A 161 2.66 6.19 16.28
CA HIS A 161 1.40 5.82 15.65
C HIS A 161 0.37 6.91 15.91
N ILE A 162 -0.12 7.54 14.85
CA ILE A 162 -1.16 8.57 14.95
C ILE A 162 -2.48 7.89 14.60
N LYS A 163 -3.32 7.65 15.61
CA LYS A 163 -4.73 7.36 15.38
C LYS A 163 -5.41 8.66 14.95
N ILE A 164 -6.01 8.65 13.77
CA ILE A 164 -6.92 9.72 13.36
C ILE A 164 -8.23 9.32 14.00
N ILE A 165 -8.54 9.93 15.14
CA ILE A 165 -9.85 9.78 15.79
C ILE A 165 -10.67 10.99 15.30
N ASP A 166 -11.84 10.72 14.75
CA ASP A 166 -12.87 11.74 14.45
C ASP A 166 -13.37 12.41 15.74
#